data_AF-A0AB34TE52-F1
#
_entry.id   AF-A0AB34TE52-F1
#
_cell.length_a   1.000
_cell.length_b   1.000
_cell.length_c   1.000
_cell.angle_alpha   90.00
_cell.angle_beta   90.00
_cell.angle_gamma   90.00
#
_symmetry.space_group_name_H-M   'P 1'
#
loop_
_entity.id
_entity.type
_entity.pdbx_description
1 polymer ?
#
loop_
_entity_poly.entity_id
_entity_poly.type
_entity_poly.pdbx_seq_one_letter_code
_entity_poly.pdbx_strand_id
1 'polypeptide(L)'
;MQDVSSPTPLANRARQVLVQQPELPLPGSGRTLQRWQALAAWGAEDLCLAKVLEAHHDAQAILAELKAPSATEGKLLAVWAAEGPANTLRIDSEGRLRGDKPWCSGSAWVDAALVTVRNAQGVWLCQVSAGQWNTLEGEPWPAVGMAGIPSTTVRFDGAQMALVGTRDDYLQRPGFWHGGAGIAAVWLGAAVALAERMRPACSRGHRARLLGEVDLVLGPATALLRELAARIDAAPGSAHREDVVRVRCVVERAATRVLDLAGRALGPAPMCLEQAHARRSADLTVFMRQSHADRDWEWLGEQRATEEATWAL
;
A
#
# COMPACT_ATOMS: atom_id res chain seq x y z
N MET A 1 -19.23 28.66 -12.93
CA MET A 1 -18.29 29.17 -11.92
C MET A 1 -17.97 27.98 -11.05
N GLN A 2 -16.82 27.35 -11.32
CA GLN A 2 -16.45 26.04 -10.75
C GLN A 2 -16.23 26.18 -9.24
N ASP A 3 -16.95 25.37 -8.48
CA ASP A 3 -16.72 25.19 -7.05
C ASP A 3 -15.37 24.47 -6.92
N VAL A 4 -14.34 25.21 -6.50
CA VAL A 4 -13.03 24.64 -6.16
C VAL A 4 -13.29 23.81 -4.91
N SER A 5 -13.55 22.52 -5.10
CA SER A 5 -13.90 21.61 -4.01
C SER A 5 -12.86 21.75 -2.90
N SER A 6 -13.29 22.26 -1.75
CA SER A 6 -12.42 22.38 -0.59
C SER A 6 -11.78 21.02 -0.31
N PRO A 7 -10.47 20.96 -0.02
CA PRO A 7 -9.78 19.69 0.20
C PRO A 7 -10.48 18.90 1.30
N THR A 8 -10.69 17.60 1.06
CA THR A 8 -11.36 16.72 2.01
C THR A 8 -10.61 16.68 3.34
N PRO A 9 -11.26 16.34 4.47
CA PRO A 9 -10.57 16.17 5.75
C PRO A 9 -9.38 15.21 5.67
N LEU A 10 -9.49 14.15 4.86
CA LEU A 10 -8.40 13.21 4.61
C LEU A 10 -7.24 13.85 3.84
N ALA A 11 -7.52 14.63 2.80
CA ALA A 11 -6.50 15.35 2.04
C ALA A 11 -5.74 16.36 2.91
N ASN A 12 -6.46 17.10 3.77
CA ASN A 12 -5.84 18.01 4.73
C ASN A 12 -4.97 17.28 5.75
N ARG A 13 -5.46 16.13 6.26
CA ARG A 13 -4.68 15.30 7.18
C ARG A 13 -3.41 14.76 6.53
N ALA A 14 -3.48 14.26 5.29
CA ALA A 14 -2.32 13.78 4.55
C ALA A 14 -1.28 14.90 4.36
N ARG A 15 -1.71 16.10 3.98
CA ARG A 15 -0.81 17.26 3.84
C ARG A 15 -0.20 17.70 5.18
N GLN A 16 -0.96 17.65 6.26
CA GLN A 16 -0.43 17.93 7.61
C GLN A 16 0.65 16.92 8.02
N VAL A 17 0.41 15.63 7.79
CA VAL A 17 1.40 14.59 8.06
C VAL A 17 2.64 14.80 7.20
N LEU A 18 2.48 15.16 5.93
CA LEU A 18 3.61 15.44 5.04
C LEU A 18 4.46 16.62 5.52
N VAL A 19 3.86 17.67 6.10
CA VAL A 19 4.62 18.77 6.72
C VAL A 19 5.40 18.30 7.95
N GLN A 20 4.82 17.41 8.75
CA GLN A 20 5.45 16.89 9.98
C GLN A 20 6.52 15.82 9.69
N GLN A 21 6.32 15.04 8.64
CA GLN A 21 7.14 13.92 8.23
C GLN A 21 7.29 13.92 6.70
N PRO A 22 8.08 14.85 6.14
CA PRO A 22 8.21 15.02 4.69
C PRO A 22 8.92 13.86 3.99
N GLU A 23 9.70 13.09 4.75
CA GLU A 23 10.46 11.97 4.24
C GLU A 23 10.40 10.79 5.20
N LEU A 24 10.47 9.59 4.62
CA LEU A 24 10.80 8.37 5.33
C LEU A 24 12.18 7.88 4.87
N PRO A 25 12.91 7.11 5.69
CA PRO A 25 14.09 6.42 5.21
C PRO A 25 13.78 5.62 3.94
N LEU A 26 14.71 5.64 2.98
CA LEU A 26 14.61 4.85 1.76
C LEU A 26 14.68 3.34 2.11
N PRO A 27 13.95 2.46 1.42
CA PRO A 27 14.13 1.02 1.57
C PRO A 27 15.60 0.62 1.35
N GLY A 28 16.12 -0.29 2.18
CA GLY A 28 17.51 -0.76 2.07
C GLY A 28 18.58 0.28 2.47
N SER A 29 18.22 1.39 3.11
CA SER A 29 19.17 2.44 3.52
C SER A 29 19.68 2.32 4.97
N GLY A 30 19.53 1.14 5.59
CA GLY A 30 19.95 0.90 6.98
C GLY A 30 18.90 1.23 8.04
N ARG A 31 17.71 1.68 7.61
CA ARG A 31 16.60 2.09 8.49
C ARG A 31 15.24 1.60 7.96
N THR A 32 15.22 0.45 7.29
CA THR A 32 13.98 -0.13 6.73
C THR A 32 12.93 -0.39 7.82
N LEU A 33 13.35 -0.83 9.01
CA LEU A 33 12.43 -1.04 10.12
C LEU A 33 11.75 0.27 10.57
N GLN A 34 12.49 1.38 10.62
CA GLN A 34 11.94 2.69 10.97
C GLN A 34 10.88 3.15 9.96
N ARG A 35 11.14 2.93 8.66
CA ARG A 35 10.15 3.18 7.60
C ARG A 35 8.87 2.37 7.86
N TRP A 36 8.99 1.08 8.12
CA TRP A 36 7.84 0.20 8.34
C TRP A 36 7.07 0.51 9.63
N GLN A 37 7.74 0.98 10.68
CA GLN A 37 7.08 1.47 11.89
C GLN A 37 6.18 2.67 11.60
N ALA A 38 6.64 3.63 10.77
CA ALA A 38 5.82 4.77 10.35
C ALA A 38 4.60 4.31 9.52
N LEU A 39 4.81 3.41 8.55
CA LEU A 39 3.73 2.83 7.75
C LEU A 39 2.69 2.08 8.60
N ALA A 40 3.15 1.29 9.58
CA ALA A 40 2.27 0.60 10.52
C ALA A 40 1.50 1.58 11.42
N ALA A 41 2.12 2.68 11.86
CA ALA A 41 1.44 3.71 12.63
C ALA A 41 0.30 4.37 11.84
N TRP A 42 0.52 4.68 10.56
CA TRP A 42 -0.56 5.18 9.69
C TRP A 42 -1.64 4.14 9.43
N GLY A 43 -1.26 2.87 9.22
CA GLY A 43 -2.23 1.78 9.10
C GLY A 43 -3.12 1.61 10.34
N ALA A 44 -2.56 1.83 11.54
CA ALA A 44 -3.30 1.85 12.79
C ALA A 44 -4.25 3.05 12.91
N GLU A 45 -3.80 4.23 12.46
CA GLU A 45 -4.57 5.48 12.47
C GLU A 45 -5.76 5.43 11.50
N ASP A 46 -5.50 5.34 10.20
CA ASP A 46 -6.50 5.40 9.13
C ASP A 46 -5.91 4.78 7.85
N LEU A 47 -6.53 3.72 7.33
CA LEU A 47 -6.02 2.99 6.17
C LEU A 47 -6.14 3.76 4.85
N CYS A 48 -7.10 4.69 4.72
CA CYS A 48 -7.17 5.58 3.57
C CYS A 48 -6.03 6.60 3.61
N LEU A 49 -5.67 7.09 4.81
CA LEU A 49 -4.51 7.97 5.01
C LEU A 49 -3.22 7.22 4.66
N ALA A 50 -3.07 6.01 5.20
CA ALA A 50 -1.91 5.16 4.94
C ALA A 50 -1.75 4.87 3.44
N LYS A 51 -2.84 4.59 2.71
CA LYS A 51 -2.79 4.33 1.26
C LYS A 51 -2.18 5.48 0.47
N VAL A 52 -2.41 6.72 0.89
CA VAL A 52 -1.89 7.91 0.19
C VAL A 52 -0.46 8.23 0.62
N LEU A 53 -0.19 8.22 1.92
CA LEU A 53 1.15 8.52 2.43
C LEU A 53 2.17 7.46 2.01
N GLU A 54 1.79 6.18 2.05
CA GLU A 54 2.65 5.10 1.57
C GLU A 54 3.00 5.30 0.09
N ALA A 55 2.02 5.59 -0.76
CA ALA A 55 2.26 5.82 -2.19
C ALA A 55 3.15 7.05 -2.43
N HIS A 56 3.01 8.11 -1.64
CA HIS A 56 3.89 9.28 -1.73
C HIS A 56 5.35 8.91 -1.40
N HIS A 57 5.56 8.19 -0.29
CA HIS A 57 6.91 7.79 0.11
C HIS A 57 7.49 6.67 -0.77
N ASP A 58 6.67 5.85 -1.43
CA ASP A 58 7.13 4.93 -2.48
C ASP A 58 7.53 5.71 -3.73
N ALA A 59 6.77 6.73 -4.13
CA ALA A 59 7.16 7.62 -5.24
C ALA A 59 8.52 8.29 -4.99
N GLN A 60 8.78 8.78 -3.77
CA GLN A 60 10.10 9.30 -3.39
C GLN A 60 11.20 8.25 -3.54
N ALA A 61 10.96 7.01 -3.09
CA ALA A 61 11.92 5.92 -3.20
C ALA A 61 12.19 5.52 -4.66
N ILE A 62 11.14 5.43 -5.49
CA ILE A 62 11.25 5.16 -6.93
C ILE A 62 12.09 6.24 -7.62
N LEU A 63 11.79 7.51 -7.39
CA LEU A 63 12.53 8.63 -8.00
C LEU A 63 14.01 8.61 -7.57
N ALA A 64 14.29 8.34 -6.30
CA ALA A 64 15.66 8.25 -5.78
C ALA A 64 16.44 7.08 -6.40
N GLU A 65 15.86 5.87 -6.44
CA GLU A 65 16.49 4.67 -7.00
C GLU A 65 16.75 4.82 -8.52
N LEU A 66 15.81 5.43 -9.24
CA LEU A 66 15.92 5.66 -10.69
C LEU A 66 16.67 6.95 -11.06
N LYS A 67 17.22 7.67 -10.05
CA LYS A 67 17.97 8.93 -10.24
C LYS A 67 17.19 9.97 -11.05
N ALA A 68 15.88 9.97 -10.91
CA ALA A 68 14.99 10.89 -11.61
C ALA A 68 14.85 12.20 -10.83
N PRO A 69 14.67 13.35 -11.49
CA PRO A 69 14.45 14.62 -10.81
C PRO A 69 13.24 14.55 -9.87
N SER A 70 13.46 14.88 -8.59
CA SER A 70 12.39 14.99 -7.62
C SER A 70 11.96 16.44 -7.45
N ALA A 71 10.74 16.77 -7.86
CA ALA A 71 10.09 18.04 -7.54
C ALA A 71 8.98 17.82 -6.51
N THR A 72 9.32 17.15 -5.39
CA THR A 72 8.35 16.72 -4.36
C THR A 72 8.10 17.75 -3.26
N GLU A 73 8.87 18.82 -3.17
CA GLU A 73 8.70 19.79 -2.10
C GLU A 73 7.30 20.40 -2.12
N GLY A 74 6.58 20.25 -1.01
CA GLY A 74 5.17 20.67 -0.88
C GLY A 74 4.17 19.91 -1.74
N LYS A 75 4.59 18.91 -2.52
CA LYS A 75 3.73 18.11 -3.41
C LYS A 75 3.46 16.73 -2.85
N LEU A 76 2.20 16.34 -2.90
CA LEU A 76 1.76 14.98 -2.64
C LEU A 76 1.78 14.17 -3.93
N LEU A 77 2.43 13.01 -3.89
CA LEU A 77 2.60 12.13 -5.04
C LEU A 77 1.75 10.87 -4.90
N ALA A 78 1.29 10.33 -6.02
CA ALA A 78 0.72 8.99 -6.10
C ALA A 78 1.59 8.06 -6.96
N VAL A 79 1.37 6.75 -6.81
CA VAL A 79 1.87 5.71 -7.71
C VAL A 79 0.69 4.90 -8.22
N TRP A 80 0.47 4.93 -9.54
CA TRP A 80 -0.61 4.20 -10.21
C TRP A 80 -0.03 3.12 -11.12
N ALA A 81 0.19 1.96 -10.51
CA ALA A 81 0.79 0.79 -11.16
C ALA A 81 -0.21 -0.33 -11.49
N ALA A 82 -1.50 -0.13 -11.19
CA ALA A 82 -2.52 -1.15 -11.40
C ALA A 82 -2.69 -1.48 -12.89
N GLU A 83 -2.80 -2.77 -13.18
CA GLU A 83 -3.04 -3.31 -14.52
C GLU A 83 -4.35 -4.10 -14.52
N GLY A 84 -4.94 -4.27 -15.70
CA GLY A 84 -6.17 -5.04 -15.86
C GLY A 84 -6.84 -4.77 -17.20
N PRO A 85 -7.91 -5.50 -17.55
CA PRO A 85 -8.56 -5.40 -18.86
C PRO A 85 -9.19 -4.02 -19.12
N ALA A 86 -9.50 -3.25 -18.06
CA ALA A 86 -9.99 -1.88 -18.17
C ALA A 86 -8.88 -0.83 -18.37
N ASN A 87 -7.60 -1.19 -18.21
CA ASN A 87 -6.50 -0.27 -18.48
C ASN A 87 -6.27 -0.14 -19.98
N THR A 88 -6.48 1.05 -20.53
CA THR A 88 -6.28 1.36 -21.96
C THR A 88 -5.16 2.38 -22.19
N LEU A 89 -4.47 2.77 -21.12
CA LEU A 89 -3.41 3.78 -21.15
C LEU A 89 -2.25 3.35 -22.06
N ARG A 90 -1.85 4.25 -22.95
CA ARG A 90 -0.73 4.08 -23.86
C ARG A 90 0.06 5.38 -24.03
N ILE A 91 1.30 5.24 -24.48
CA ILE A 91 2.10 6.35 -25.02
C ILE A 91 1.81 6.43 -26.53
N ASP A 92 1.38 7.59 -27.02
CA ASP A 92 1.12 7.83 -28.44
C ASP A 92 2.39 8.16 -29.24
N SER A 93 2.26 8.35 -30.56
CA SER A 93 3.37 8.65 -31.47
C SER A 93 4.09 9.96 -31.14
N GLU A 94 3.46 10.87 -30.43
CA GLU A 94 4.05 12.14 -29.99
C GLU A 94 4.66 12.05 -28.58
N GLY A 95 4.70 10.85 -27.99
CA GLY A 95 5.23 10.65 -26.65
C GLY A 95 4.31 11.14 -25.53
N ARG A 96 3.00 11.24 -25.77
CA ARG A 96 2.01 11.70 -24.79
C ARG A 96 1.17 10.54 -24.28
N LEU A 97 0.61 10.68 -23.08
CA LEU A 97 -0.30 9.67 -22.51
C LEU A 97 -1.72 9.84 -23.04
N ARG A 98 -2.32 8.72 -23.47
CA ARG A 98 -3.69 8.67 -23.96
C ARG A 98 -4.38 7.39 -23.49
N GLY A 99 -5.61 7.50 -23.02
CA GLY A 99 -6.43 6.38 -22.54
C GLY A 99 -6.71 6.44 -21.04
N ASP A 100 -7.25 5.35 -20.52
CA ASP A 100 -7.81 5.27 -19.17
C ASP A 100 -6.94 4.40 -18.26
N LYS A 101 -6.66 4.89 -17.04
CA LYS A 101 -5.95 4.17 -15.99
C LYS A 101 -6.89 3.96 -14.79
N PRO A 102 -7.30 2.72 -14.49
CA PRO A 102 -8.14 2.43 -13.32
C PRO A 102 -7.33 2.45 -12.02
N TRP A 103 -8.03 2.42 -10.88
CA TRP A 103 -7.46 2.30 -9.53
C TRP A 103 -6.52 3.46 -9.13
N CYS A 104 -6.86 4.68 -9.54
CA CYS A 104 -6.04 5.87 -9.30
C CYS A 104 -6.40 6.52 -7.97
N SER A 105 -6.00 5.88 -6.86
CA SER A 105 -6.20 6.41 -5.51
C SER A 105 -5.68 7.86 -5.38
N GLY A 106 -6.53 8.75 -4.88
CA GLY A 106 -6.17 10.16 -4.60
C GLY A 106 -6.16 11.08 -5.82
N SER A 107 -6.60 10.60 -6.99
CA SER A 107 -6.60 11.35 -8.27
C SER A 107 -7.19 12.76 -8.23
N ALA A 108 -8.16 13.01 -7.33
CA ALA A 108 -8.82 14.30 -7.20
C ALA A 108 -7.99 15.36 -6.44
N TRP A 109 -6.91 14.99 -5.74
CA TRP A 109 -6.24 15.93 -4.82
C TRP A 109 -4.73 15.69 -4.59
N VAL A 110 -4.13 14.69 -5.25
CA VAL A 110 -2.66 14.59 -5.36
C VAL A 110 -2.14 15.56 -6.43
N ASP A 111 -0.88 15.98 -6.30
CA ASP A 111 -0.31 17.05 -7.12
C ASP A 111 0.40 16.49 -8.38
N ALA A 112 0.88 15.25 -8.31
CA ALA A 112 1.46 14.51 -9.42
C ALA A 112 1.38 12.99 -9.17
N ALA A 113 1.55 12.19 -10.22
CA ALA A 113 1.53 10.75 -10.15
C ALA A 113 2.67 10.13 -10.96
N LEU A 114 3.21 9.02 -10.47
CA LEU A 114 3.99 8.07 -11.24
C LEU A 114 3.04 7.01 -11.79
N VAL A 115 2.99 6.83 -13.11
CA VAL A 115 1.99 5.99 -13.78
C VAL A 115 2.69 4.96 -14.64
N THR A 116 2.36 3.68 -14.47
CA THR A 116 2.88 2.63 -15.35
C THR A 116 2.12 2.60 -16.68
N VAL A 117 2.86 2.44 -17.76
CA VAL A 117 2.33 2.13 -19.10
C VAL A 117 2.95 0.83 -19.57
N ARG A 118 2.11 -0.15 -19.89
CA ARG A 118 2.53 -1.47 -20.38
C ARG A 118 2.11 -1.65 -21.83
N ASN A 119 3.01 -2.22 -22.64
CA ASN A 119 2.68 -2.72 -23.97
C ASN A 119 3.43 -4.04 -24.25
N ALA A 120 3.43 -4.50 -25.50
CA ALA A 120 4.10 -5.74 -25.89
C ALA A 120 5.64 -5.69 -25.75
N GLN A 121 6.23 -4.49 -25.69
CA GLN A 121 7.66 -4.28 -25.64
C GLN A 121 8.21 -4.18 -24.21
N GLY A 122 7.38 -3.85 -23.21
CA GLY A 122 7.77 -3.75 -21.80
C GLY A 122 6.86 -2.83 -20.97
N VAL A 123 7.42 -2.31 -19.87
CA VAL A 123 6.77 -1.33 -18.98
C VAL A 123 7.60 -0.06 -18.88
N TRP A 124 6.93 1.09 -18.98
CA TRP A 124 7.52 2.41 -18.71
C TRP A 124 6.85 3.02 -17.50
N LEU A 125 7.61 3.84 -16.78
CA LEU A 125 7.10 4.67 -15.71
C LEU A 125 7.11 6.13 -16.15
N CYS A 126 5.96 6.78 -16.04
CA CYS A 126 5.78 8.16 -16.47
C CYS A 126 5.40 9.04 -15.27
N GLN A 127 6.07 10.17 -15.10
CA GLN A 127 5.67 11.20 -14.15
C GLN A 127 4.76 12.22 -14.83
N VAL A 128 3.63 12.51 -14.18
CA VAL A 128 2.57 13.36 -14.72
C VAL A 128 2.08 14.31 -13.64
N SER A 129 1.79 15.57 -13.98
CA SER A 129 1.22 16.57 -13.05
C SER A 129 -0.31 16.55 -13.08
N ALA A 130 -0.98 16.95 -11.98
CA ALA A 130 -2.44 16.85 -11.85
C ALA A 130 -3.29 17.49 -12.96
N GLY A 131 -2.81 18.57 -13.56
CA GLY A 131 -3.49 19.21 -14.71
C GLY A 131 -3.45 18.41 -16.01
N GLN A 132 -2.83 17.22 -16.04
CA GLN A 132 -2.67 16.39 -17.23
C GLN A 132 -3.56 15.14 -17.20
N TRP A 133 -4.45 14.98 -16.22
CA TRP A 133 -5.47 13.93 -16.21
C TRP A 133 -6.83 14.49 -15.83
N ASN A 134 -7.88 13.76 -16.20
CA ASN A 134 -9.24 14.04 -15.78
C ASN A 134 -9.75 12.87 -14.95
N THR A 135 -10.25 13.13 -13.74
CA THR A 135 -11.04 12.13 -13.02
C THR A 135 -12.38 11.99 -13.74
N LEU A 136 -12.83 10.76 -13.97
CA LEU A 136 -14.13 10.55 -14.62
C LEU A 136 -15.26 11.05 -13.70
N GLU A 137 -15.93 12.12 -14.11
CA GLU A 137 -17.05 12.69 -13.34
C GLU A 137 -18.17 11.66 -13.17
N GLY A 138 -18.67 11.54 -11.94
CA GLY A 138 -19.81 10.67 -11.63
C GLY A 138 -19.51 9.17 -11.66
N GLU A 139 -18.24 8.74 -11.82
CA GLU A 139 -17.90 7.33 -11.66
C GLU A 139 -18.22 6.89 -10.22
N PRO A 140 -19.13 5.92 -10.03
CA PRO A 140 -19.58 5.54 -8.70
C PRO A 140 -18.46 4.84 -7.94
N TRP A 141 -18.26 5.22 -6.67
CA TRP A 141 -17.41 4.49 -5.73
C TRP A 141 -18.27 3.90 -4.61
N PRO A 142 -18.95 2.75 -4.85
CA PRO A 142 -19.86 2.15 -3.88
C PRO A 142 -19.15 1.45 -2.71
N ALA A 143 -17.81 1.46 -2.70
CA ALA A 143 -17.02 0.70 -1.75
C ALA A 143 -17.25 1.19 -0.31
N VAL A 144 -17.66 0.26 0.57
CA VAL A 144 -17.80 0.54 2.01
C VAL A 144 -16.42 0.64 2.68
N GLY A 145 -15.52 -0.30 2.34
CA GLY A 145 -14.11 -0.22 2.73
C GLY A 145 -13.33 0.61 1.73
N MET A 146 -12.35 1.36 2.23
CA MET A 146 -11.58 2.36 1.48
C MET A 146 -12.46 3.47 0.87
N ALA A 147 -13.62 3.74 1.48
CA ALA A 147 -14.59 4.74 1.02
C ALA A 147 -14.00 6.16 0.98
N GLY A 148 -13.09 6.47 1.92
CA GLY A 148 -12.46 7.79 2.05
C GLY A 148 -11.44 8.12 0.97
N ILE A 149 -11.04 7.13 0.15
CA ILE A 149 -10.09 7.32 -0.95
C ILE A 149 -10.62 6.68 -2.24
N PRO A 150 -11.59 7.34 -2.92
CA PRO A 150 -12.06 6.89 -4.22
C PRO A 150 -10.88 6.62 -5.15
N SER A 151 -10.79 5.37 -5.61
CA SER A 151 -9.71 4.90 -6.48
C SER A 151 -10.30 4.64 -7.87
N THR A 152 -10.94 5.68 -8.40
CA THR A 152 -11.64 5.67 -9.67
C THR A 152 -10.66 5.69 -10.85
N THR A 153 -11.21 5.59 -12.05
CA THR A 153 -10.47 5.68 -13.30
C THR A 153 -10.16 7.14 -13.60
N VAL A 154 -8.94 7.40 -14.07
CA VAL A 154 -8.56 8.69 -14.66
C VAL A 154 -8.31 8.53 -16.16
N ARG A 155 -8.65 9.58 -16.91
CA ARG A 155 -8.44 9.66 -18.36
C ARG A 155 -7.31 10.62 -18.69
N PHE A 156 -6.42 10.18 -19.56
CA PHE A 156 -5.39 10.99 -20.20
C PHE A 156 -5.79 11.24 -21.67
N ASP A 157 -5.72 12.49 -22.12
CA ASP A 157 -6.08 12.90 -23.48
C ASP A 157 -4.94 13.69 -24.13
N GLY A 158 -3.87 13.01 -24.52
CA GLY A 158 -2.67 13.67 -25.04
C GLY A 158 -1.90 14.41 -23.94
N ALA A 159 -1.80 13.79 -22.77
CA ALA A 159 -1.18 14.34 -21.58
C ALA A 159 0.35 14.38 -21.68
N GLN A 160 0.94 15.51 -21.28
CA GLN A 160 2.38 15.67 -21.15
C GLN A 160 2.90 14.82 -19.99
N MET A 161 4.06 14.20 -20.19
CA MET A 161 4.70 13.33 -19.21
C MET A 161 6.22 13.44 -19.30
N ALA A 162 6.89 13.03 -18.23
CA ALA A 162 8.32 12.75 -18.23
C ALA A 162 8.56 11.26 -17.98
N LEU A 163 9.45 10.63 -18.75
CA LEU A 163 9.87 9.26 -18.48
C LEU A 163 10.74 9.22 -17.20
N VAL A 164 10.47 8.24 -16.36
CA VAL A 164 11.21 7.98 -15.13
C VAL A 164 11.97 6.66 -15.32
N GLY A 165 13.28 6.78 -15.55
CA GLY A 165 14.12 5.64 -15.93
C GLY A 165 13.87 5.17 -17.37
N THR A 166 14.36 3.97 -17.66
CA THR A 166 14.22 3.28 -18.94
C THR A 166 13.22 2.14 -18.85
N ARG A 167 13.07 1.38 -19.93
CA ARG A 167 12.13 0.25 -20.01
C ARG A 167 12.41 -0.76 -18.90
N ASP A 168 11.35 -1.16 -18.20
CA ASP A 168 11.31 -2.16 -17.12
C ASP A 168 12.06 -1.79 -15.83
N ASP A 169 12.79 -0.66 -15.78
CA ASP A 169 13.56 -0.24 -14.60
C ASP A 169 12.70 -0.18 -13.32
N TYR A 170 11.44 0.27 -13.43
CA TYR A 170 10.50 0.29 -12.30
C TYR A 170 10.27 -1.09 -11.67
N LEU A 171 10.20 -2.16 -12.50
CA LEU A 171 9.94 -3.52 -12.03
C LEU A 171 11.22 -4.25 -11.63
N GLN A 172 12.36 -3.87 -12.20
CA GLN A 172 13.66 -4.51 -11.98
C GLN A 172 14.38 -3.99 -10.73
N ARG A 173 14.00 -2.81 -10.21
CA ARG A 173 14.59 -2.26 -8.99
C ARG A 173 14.34 -3.18 -7.77
N PRO A 174 15.31 -3.39 -6.86
CA PRO A 174 15.09 -4.13 -5.62
C PRO A 174 13.96 -3.55 -4.76
N GLY A 175 13.85 -2.21 -4.73
CA GLY A 175 12.85 -1.53 -3.94
C GLY A 175 11.40 -1.78 -4.39
N PHE A 176 11.16 -2.34 -5.58
CA PHE A 176 9.82 -2.79 -5.99
C PHE A 176 9.28 -3.84 -5.01
N TRP A 177 10.15 -4.80 -4.64
CA TRP A 177 9.83 -5.83 -3.66
C TRP A 177 9.86 -5.27 -2.23
N HIS A 178 10.84 -4.43 -1.88
CA HIS A 178 10.91 -3.86 -0.52
C HIS A 178 9.68 -3.01 -0.20
N GLY A 179 9.17 -2.23 -1.17
CA GLY A 179 7.92 -1.47 -1.07
C GLY A 179 6.71 -2.39 -0.83
N GLY A 180 6.68 -3.54 -1.51
CA GLY A 180 5.68 -4.58 -1.27
C GLY A 180 5.63 -5.10 0.18
N ALA A 181 6.78 -5.22 0.85
CA ALA A 181 6.80 -5.54 2.29
C ALA A 181 6.35 -4.36 3.18
N GLY A 182 6.58 -3.12 2.75
CA GLY A 182 6.07 -1.92 3.42
C GLY A 182 4.54 -1.89 3.50
N ILE A 183 3.84 -2.29 2.43
CA ILE A 183 2.38 -2.46 2.44
C ILE A 183 1.93 -3.48 3.50
N ALA A 184 2.67 -4.57 3.69
CA ALA A 184 2.36 -5.53 4.75
C ALA A 184 2.47 -4.88 6.14
N ALA A 185 3.44 -4.00 6.37
CA ALA A 185 3.53 -3.27 7.63
C ALA A 185 2.29 -2.38 7.88
N VAL A 186 1.70 -1.78 6.84
CA VAL A 186 0.43 -1.04 6.95
C VAL A 186 -0.71 -1.95 7.43
N TRP A 187 -0.84 -3.14 6.83
CA TRP A 187 -1.86 -4.12 7.23
C TRP A 187 -1.65 -4.60 8.67
N LEU A 188 -0.41 -4.86 9.07
CA LEU A 188 -0.07 -5.23 10.44
C LEU A 188 -0.52 -4.14 11.41
N GLY A 189 -0.24 -2.87 11.12
CA GLY A 189 -0.65 -1.74 11.95
C GLY A 189 -2.16 -1.67 12.19
N ALA A 190 -2.96 -1.85 11.13
CA ALA A 190 -4.41 -1.91 11.24
C ALA A 190 -4.89 -3.11 12.08
N ALA A 191 -4.29 -4.29 11.87
CA ALA A 191 -4.61 -5.48 12.65
C ALA A 191 -4.28 -5.29 14.14
N VAL A 192 -3.11 -4.71 14.46
CA VAL A 192 -2.72 -4.36 15.83
C VAL A 192 -3.75 -3.41 16.46
N ALA A 193 -4.21 -2.39 15.74
CA ALA A 193 -5.22 -1.47 16.27
C ALA A 193 -6.59 -2.16 16.54
N LEU A 194 -6.97 -3.17 15.75
CA LEU A 194 -8.15 -4.00 16.03
C LEU A 194 -7.94 -4.85 17.30
N ALA A 195 -6.77 -5.47 17.42
CA ALA A 195 -6.37 -6.25 18.60
C ALA A 195 -6.35 -5.41 19.89
N GLU A 196 -5.78 -4.20 19.84
CA GLU A 196 -5.75 -3.29 20.98
C GLU A 196 -7.17 -2.92 21.44
N ARG A 197 -8.10 -2.73 20.49
CA ARG A 197 -9.50 -2.49 20.83
C ARG A 197 -10.16 -3.68 21.54
N MET A 198 -9.70 -4.91 21.31
CA MET A 198 -10.18 -6.11 22.02
C MET A 198 -9.71 -6.16 23.49
N ARG A 199 -8.56 -5.55 23.80
CA ARG A 199 -7.84 -5.71 25.07
C ARG A 199 -8.73 -5.48 26.32
N PRO A 200 -9.53 -4.41 26.43
CA PRO A 200 -10.38 -4.20 27.61
C PRO A 200 -11.42 -5.31 27.80
N ALA A 201 -12.04 -5.80 26.72
CA ALA A 201 -13.12 -6.79 26.75
C ALA A 201 -12.64 -8.23 26.94
N CYS A 202 -11.34 -8.48 26.68
CA CYS A 202 -10.75 -9.82 26.70
C CYS A 202 -9.64 -9.98 27.74
N SER A 203 -9.47 -9.05 28.68
CA SER A 203 -8.32 -9.08 29.61
C SER A 203 -8.34 -10.20 30.67
N ARG A 204 -9.46 -10.90 30.87
CA ARG A 204 -9.63 -11.90 31.95
C ARG A 204 -10.55 -13.05 31.56
N GLY A 205 -10.46 -14.13 32.35
CA GLY A 205 -11.33 -15.31 32.23
C GLY A 205 -11.19 -16.01 30.88
N HIS A 206 -12.23 -16.74 30.48
CA HIS A 206 -12.21 -17.52 29.23
C HIS A 206 -12.02 -16.64 27.98
N ARG A 207 -12.37 -15.35 28.02
CA ARG A 207 -12.17 -14.42 26.89
C ARG A 207 -10.70 -14.05 26.64
N ALA A 208 -9.83 -14.20 27.63
CA ALA A 208 -8.38 -13.99 27.46
C ALA A 208 -7.74 -14.89 26.40
N ARG A 209 -8.35 -16.05 26.13
CA ARG A 209 -7.89 -16.92 25.03
C ARG A 209 -7.91 -16.21 23.68
N LEU A 210 -8.84 -15.27 23.43
CA LEU A 210 -8.94 -14.56 22.16
C LEU A 210 -7.73 -13.64 21.95
N LEU A 211 -7.21 -13.01 23.02
CA LEU A 211 -5.96 -12.25 22.94
C LEU A 211 -4.75 -13.17 22.80
N GLY A 212 -4.77 -14.37 23.38
CA GLY A 212 -3.76 -15.39 23.13
C GLY A 212 -3.72 -15.82 21.65
N GLU A 213 -4.89 -16.03 21.03
CA GLU A 213 -4.97 -16.34 19.60
C GLU A 213 -4.49 -15.17 18.71
N VAL A 214 -4.73 -13.92 19.14
CA VAL A 214 -4.16 -12.73 18.49
C VAL A 214 -2.63 -12.73 18.60
N ASP A 215 -2.07 -13.01 19.78
CA ASP A 215 -0.62 -13.05 20.01
C ASP A 215 0.07 -14.09 19.11
N LEU A 216 -0.52 -15.28 19.01
CA LEU A 216 -0.03 -16.38 18.18
C LEU A 216 0.02 -16.07 16.67
N VAL A 217 -0.72 -15.05 16.20
CA VAL A 217 -0.66 -14.62 14.79
C VAL A 217 0.11 -13.31 14.59
N LEU A 218 -0.03 -12.33 15.48
CA LEU A 218 0.65 -11.04 15.35
C LEU A 218 2.12 -11.10 15.77
N GLY A 219 2.48 -11.91 16.78
CA GLY A 219 3.84 -12.09 17.24
C GLY A 219 4.78 -12.58 16.13
N PRO A 220 4.50 -13.74 15.50
CA PRO A 220 5.30 -14.24 14.38
C PRO A 220 5.32 -13.30 13.17
N ALA A 221 4.19 -12.68 12.81
CA ALA A 221 4.13 -11.71 11.72
C ALA A 221 5.03 -10.49 11.96
N THR A 222 5.04 -9.98 13.20
CA THR A 222 5.89 -8.86 13.61
C THR A 222 7.36 -9.25 13.61
N ALA A 223 7.69 -10.45 14.10
CA ALA A 223 9.07 -10.96 14.09
C ALA A 223 9.61 -11.09 12.66
N LEU A 224 8.82 -11.65 11.74
CA LEU A 224 9.20 -11.82 10.34
C LEU A 224 9.42 -10.47 9.63
N LEU A 225 8.58 -9.46 9.90
CA LEU A 225 8.82 -8.09 9.40
C LEU A 225 10.12 -7.50 9.96
N ARG A 226 10.42 -7.66 11.26
CA ARG A 226 11.68 -7.14 11.83
C ARG A 226 12.90 -7.81 11.20
N GLU A 227 12.84 -9.13 11.02
CA GLU A 227 13.90 -9.90 10.40
C GLU A 227 14.11 -9.48 8.94
N LEU A 228 13.04 -9.40 8.14
CA LEU A 228 13.14 -9.00 6.75
C LEU A 228 13.67 -7.57 6.59
N ALA A 229 13.27 -6.64 7.46
CA ALA A 229 13.82 -5.28 7.45
C ALA A 229 15.35 -5.30 7.63
N ALA A 230 15.85 -6.11 8.57
CA ALA A 230 17.29 -6.26 8.79
C ALA A 230 18.00 -6.91 7.59
N ARG A 231 17.40 -7.93 6.96
CA ARG A 231 17.94 -8.59 5.76
C ARG A 231 17.99 -7.64 4.56
N ILE A 232 16.95 -6.83 4.37
CA ILE A 232 16.90 -5.78 3.33
C ILE A 232 18.02 -4.77 3.55
N ASP A 233 18.20 -4.28 4.78
CA ASP A 233 19.25 -3.32 5.09
C ASP A 233 20.67 -3.93 4.96
N ALA A 234 20.84 -5.22 5.24
CA ALA A 234 22.12 -5.92 5.08
C ALA A 234 22.47 -6.22 3.61
N ALA A 235 21.47 -6.43 2.76
CA ALA A 235 21.65 -6.76 1.35
C ALA A 235 20.68 -5.96 0.46
N PRO A 236 20.84 -4.62 0.35
CA PRO A 236 19.87 -3.76 -0.31
C PRO A 236 19.79 -3.93 -1.83
N GLY A 237 20.84 -4.50 -2.44
CA GLY A 237 20.83 -4.86 -3.87
C GLY A 237 20.00 -6.10 -4.20
N SER A 238 19.60 -6.90 -3.20
CA SER A 238 18.74 -8.07 -3.41
C SER A 238 17.26 -7.68 -3.38
N ALA A 239 16.48 -8.27 -4.26
CA ALA A 239 15.03 -8.11 -4.27
C ALA A 239 14.36 -8.69 -3.01
N HIS A 240 14.95 -9.70 -2.36
CA HIS A 240 14.33 -10.45 -1.26
C HIS A 240 12.92 -10.97 -1.60
N ARG A 241 12.67 -11.29 -2.87
CA ARG A 241 11.33 -11.61 -3.41
C ARG A 241 10.60 -12.66 -2.58
N GLU A 242 11.25 -13.79 -2.29
CA GLU A 242 10.65 -14.88 -1.52
C GLU A 242 10.25 -14.45 -0.11
N ASP A 243 11.13 -13.74 0.59
CA ASP A 243 10.87 -13.25 1.94
C ASP A 243 9.75 -12.20 1.94
N VAL A 244 9.70 -11.33 0.93
CA VAL A 244 8.63 -10.33 0.74
C VAL A 244 7.28 -11.02 0.49
N VAL A 245 7.22 -12.00 -0.41
CA VAL A 245 5.98 -12.74 -0.67
C VAL A 245 5.53 -13.48 0.59
N ARG A 246 6.48 -14.12 1.30
CA ARG A 246 6.20 -14.81 2.57
C ARG A 246 5.64 -13.87 3.64
N VAL A 247 6.27 -12.71 3.87
CA VAL A 247 5.80 -11.77 4.90
C VAL A 247 4.42 -11.20 4.56
N ARG A 248 4.16 -10.90 3.29
CA ARG A 248 2.83 -10.45 2.83
C ARG A 248 1.76 -11.50 3.11
N CYS A 249 2.04 -12.77 2.82
CA CYS A 249 1.12 -13.88 3.10
C CYS A 249 0.89 -14.07 4.61
N VAL A 250 1.95 -14.03 5.42
CA VAL A 250 1.85 -14.19 6.88
C VAL A 250 1.04 -13.06 7.50
N VAL A 251 1.31 -11.81 7.11
CA VAL A 251 0.61 -10.65 7.64
C VAL A 251 -0.85 -10.61 7.19
N GLU A 252 -1.14 -10.91 5.92
CA GLU A 252 -2.52 -11.01 5.43
C GLU A 252 -3.32 -12.05 6.22
N ARG A 253 -2.77 -13.25 6.45
CA ARG A 253 -3.41 -14.29 7.25
C ARG A 253 -3.62 -13.86 8.71
N ALA A 254 -2.62 -13.21 9.30
CA ALA A 254 -2.72 -12.71 10.68
C ALA A 254 -3.82 -11.65 10.80
N ALA A 255 -3.86 -10.69 9.88
CA ALA A 255 -4.86 -9.63 9.86
C ALA A 255 -6.27 -10.16 9.59
N THR A 256 -6.43 -11.12 8.67
CA THR A 256 -7.69 -11.85 8.46
C THR A 256 -8.14 -12.58 9.73
N ARG A 257 -7.21 -13.23 10.46
CA ARG A 257 -7.53 -13.88 11.74
C ARG A 257 -7.95 -12.88 12.81
N VAL A 258 -7.27 -11.74 12.90
CA VAL A 258 -7.61 -10.68 13.87
C VAL A 258 -8.98 -10.07 13.58
N LEU A 259 -9.38 -9.89 12.32
CA LEU A 259 -10.73 -9.44 11.97
C LEU A 259 -11.81 -10.39 12.52
N ASP A 260 -11.67 -11.71 12.31
CA ASP A 260 -12.59 -12.71 12.86
C ASP A 260 -12.60 -12.71 14.40
N LEU A 261 -11.41 -12.67 15.02
CA LEU A 261 -11.30 -12.65 16.48
C LEU A 261 -11.92 -11.39 17.10
N ALA A 262 -11.72 -10.22 16.48
CA ALA A 262 -12.30 -8.96 16.93
C ALA A 262 -13.83 -9.01 16.86
N GLY A 263 -14.40 -9.53 15.78
CA GLY A 263 -15.85 -9.72 15.65
C GLY A 263 -16.43 -10.65 16.72
N ARG A 264 -15.75 -11.77 17.01
CA ARG A 264 -16.17 -12.70 18.08
C ARG A 264 -16.02 -12.11 19.49
N ALA A 265 -14.97 -11.32 19.71
CA ALA A 265 -14.66 -10.72 21.01
C ALA A 265 -15.63 -9.61 21.38
N LEU A 266 -15.96 -8.75 20.42
CA LEU A 266 -16.65 -7.48 20.65
C LEU A 266 -18.12 -7.51 20.23
N GLY A 267 -18.52 -8.48 19.39
CA GLY A 267 -19.84 -8.53 18.81
C GLY A 267 -20.09 -7.39 17.81
N PRO A 268 -21.35 -7.17 17.40
CA PRO A 268 -21.68 -6.20 16.34
C PRO A 268 -21.57 -4.74 16.79
N ALA A 269 -21.60 -4.46 18.10
CA ALA A 269 -21.73 -3.09 18.61
C ALA A 269 -20.61 -2.15 18.10
N PRO A 270 -19.30 -2.47 18.18
CA PRO A 270 -18.28 -1.59 17.62
C PRO A 270 -18.33 -1.44 16.10
N MET A 271 -18.87 -2.42 15.37
CA MET A 271 -19.04 -2.33 13.91
C MET A 271 -20.18 -1.39 13.51
N CYS A 272 -21.13 -1.13 14.41
CA CYS A 272 -22.29 -0.27 14.14
C CYS A 272 -22.21 1.09 14.83
N LEU A 273 -21.56 1.17 15.99
CA LEU A 273 -21.62 2.33 16.89
C LEU A 273 -20.28 3.06 17.03
N GLU A 274 -19.16 2.45 16.61
CA GLU A 274 -17.83 3.05 16.67
C GLU A 274 -17.28 3.27 15.27
N GLN A 275 -17.48 4.48 14.73
CA GLN A 275 -17.09 4.83 13.35
C GLN A 275 -15.66 4.42 13.01
N ALA A 276 -14.70 4.68 13.89
CA ALA A 276 -13.29 4.34 13.66
C ALA A 276 -13.05 2.82 13.57
N HIS A 277 -13.71 2.02 14.41
CA HIS A 277 -13.57 0.57 14.40
C HIS A 277 -14.25 -0.06 13.18
N ALA A 278 -15.48 0.39 12.89
CA ALA A 278 -16.25 -0.04 11.72
C ALA A 278 -15.47 0.23 10.43
N ARG A 279 -14.98 1.47 10.27
CA ARG A 279 -14.18 1.88 9.11
C ARG A 279 -12.89 1.09 9.00
N ARG A 280 -12.11 0.96 10.07
CA ARG A 280 -10.86 0.17 10.03
C ARG A 280 -11.12 -1.28 9.60
N SER A 281 -12.18 -1.90 10.10
CA SER A 281 -12.53 -3.28 9.75
C SER A 281 -12.89 -3.41 8.27
N ALA A 282 -13.71 -2.49 7.75
CA ALA A 282 -14.09 -2.46 6.34
C ALA A 282 -12.89 -2.14 5.42
N ASP A 283 -12.10 -1.11 5.77
CA ASP A 283 -10.93 -0.68 5.02
C ASP A 283 -9.88 -1.79 4.96
N LEU A 284 -9.58 -2.47 6.08
CA LEU A 284 -8.59 -3.54 6.13
C LEU A 284 -9.01 -4.73 5.26
N THR A 285 -10.30 -5.08 5.29
CA THR A 285 -10.87 -6.15 4.47
C THR A 285 -10.62 -5.91 2.98
N VAL A 286 -10.77 -4.66 2.53
CA VAL A 286 -10.52 -4.27 1.13
C VAL A 286 -9.01 -4.14 0.84
N PHE A 287 -8.25 -3.45 1.69
CA PHE A 287 -6.84 -3.14 1.42
C PHE A 287 -5.97 -4.41 1.33
N MET A 288 -6.26 -5.45 2.13
CA MET A 288 -5.54 -6.71 2.05
C MET A 288 -5.74 -7.47 0.73
N ARG A 289 -6.76 -7.14 -0.08
CA ARG A 289 -6.96 -7.76 -1.41
C ARG A 289 -5.93 -7.30 -2.45
N GLN A 290 -4.99 -6.43 -2.07
CA GLN A 290 -3.76 -6.21 -2.84
C GLN A 290 -2.74 -7.36 -2.67
N SER A 291 -2.98 -8.30 -1.75
CA SER A 291 -2.33 -9.61 -1.73
C SER A 291 -2.85 -10.48 -2.88
N HIS A 292 -2.00 -11.28 -3.53
CA HIS A 292 -2.46 -12.25 -4.53
C HIS A 292 -2.87 -13.59 -3.90
N ALA A 293 -2.74 -13.71 -2.57
CA ALA A 293 -3.19 -14.85 -1.74
C ALA A 293 -2.78 -16.20 -2.34
N ASP A 294 -3.73 -16.99 -2.82
CA ASP A 294 -3.50 -18.35 -3.33
C ASP A 294 -2.43 -18.42 -4.44
N ARG A 295 -2.32 -17.39 -5.30
CA ARG A 295 -1.26 -17.32 -6.31
C ARG A 295 0.13 -17.11 -5.70
N ASP A 296 0.21 -16.32 -4.63
CA ASP A 296 1.46 -16.14 -3.89
C ASP A 296 1.82 -17.44 -3.14
N TRP A 297 0.83 -18.22 -2.68
CA TRP A 297 1.05 -19.51 -2.02
C TRP A 297 1.50 -20.60 -3.00
N GLU A 298 0.87 -20.66 -4.17
CA GLU A 298 1.29 -21.52 -5.28
C GLU A 298 2.76 -21.24 -5.62
N TRP A 299 3.09 -19.98 -5.91
CA TRP A 299 4.45 -19.58 -6.24
C TRP A 299 5.45 -19.91 -5.12
N LEU A 300 5.10 -19.66 -3.85
CA LEU A 300 5.94 -20.04 -2.71
C LEU A 300 6.13 -21.56 -2.63
N GLY A 301 5.07 -22.34 -2.85
CA GLY A 301 5.12 -23.80 -2.86
C GLY A 301 6.05 -24.33 -3.94
N GLU A 302 5.99 -23.75 -5.15
CA GLU A 302 6.92 -24.05 -6.24
C GLU A 302 8.37 -23.76 -5.85
N GLN A 303 8.64 -22.63 -5.18
CA GLN A 303 10.00 -22.31 -4.73
C GLN A 303 10.49 -23.29 -3.65
N ARG A 304 9.61 -23.76 -2.74
CA ARG A 304 10.01 -24.73 -1.71
C ARG A 304 10.23 -26.13 -2.26
N ALA A 305 9.50 -26.52 -3.29
CA ALA A 305 9.63 -27.85 -3.89
C ALA A 305 11.00 -28.11 -4.54
N THR A 306 11.76 -27.06 -4.84
CA THR A 306 13.08 -27.15 -5.49
C THR A 306 14.26 -27.07 -4.53
N GLU A 307 14.01 -26.83 -3.23
CA GLU A 307 15.06 -26.66 -2.22
C GLU A 307 15.26 -27.93 -1.36
N GLU A 308 16.50 -28.22 -1.00
CA GLU A 308 16.82 -29.22 0.02
C GLU A 308 16.81 -28.60 1.42
N ALA A 309 16.28 -29.31 2.43
CA ALA A 309 16.26 -28.89 3.83
C ALA A 309 15.58 -27.53 4.14
N THR A 310 14.56 -27.19 3.36
CA THR A 310 13.80 -25.93 3.39
C THR A 310 13.34 -25.42 4.77
N TRP A 311 13.11 -26.31 5.74
CA TRP A 311 12.53 -25.98 7.05
C TRP A 311 13.45 -26.27 8.24
N ALA A 312 14.76 -26.38 8.02
CA ALA A 312 15.74 -26.54 9.08
C ALA A 312 15.91 -25.24 9.91
N LEU A 313 16.27 -25.39 11.20
CA LEU A 313 16.61 -24.30 12.13
C LEU A 313 18.12 -24.04 12.15
#